data_AF-A0A1W6CSW2-F1
#
_entry.id   AF-A0A1W6CSW2-F1
#
_cell.length_a   1.000
_cell.length_b   1.000
_cell.length_c   1.000
_cell.angle_alpha   90.00
_cell.angle_beta   90.00
_cell.angle_gamma   90.00
#
_symmetry.space_group_name_H-M   'P 1'
#
loop_
_entity.id
_entity.type
_entity.pdbx_description
1 polymer ?
#
loop_
_entity_poly.entity_id
_entity_poly.type
_entity_poly.pdbx_seq_one_letter_code
_entity_poly.pdbx_strand_id
1 'polypeptide(L)'
;MFTAMNRGNIMTKKKLPFTMLICGLDELGDELESFRPSHVLSILDPNEDRDDPLIFPESIKVLSLRFFDLHATTGSVGMMLSAQDRSEFPSIDHAIAIIAFGREIPSGGRVLCHCWAGVSRSTAAAFVLACLHMTADEAMELIMELRPGAMPNRLIVKFADRLLRAEGRMVAAVDGHKRDVGSRSIKSIRR
;
A
#
# COMPACT_ATOMS: atom_id res chain seq x y z
N MET A 1 -21.87 -40.44 -21.33
CA MET A 1 -20.79 -39.44 -21.35
C MET A 1 -21.41 -38.05 -21.27
N PHE A 2 -21.78 -37.57 -20.08
CA PHE A 2 -22.10 -36.16 -19.81
C PHE A 2 -21.97 -35.92 -18.30
N THR A 3 -20.81 -35.45 -17.87
CA THR A 3 -20.57 -35.02 -16.49
C THR A 3 -20.92 -33.55 -16.39
N ALA A 4 -21.83 -33.23 -15.47
CA ALA A 4 -22.35 -31.89 -15.23
C ALA A 4 -21.23 -30.89 -14.87
N MET A 5 -21.30 -29.71 -15.50
CA MET A 5 -20.45 -28.56 -15.25
C MET A 5 -20.51 -28.13 -13.78
N ASN A 6 -19.33 -28.00 -13.19
CA ASN A 6 -19.11 -27.41 -11.89
C ASN A 6 -19.44 -25.90 -11.97
N ARG A 7 -20.54 -25.47 -11.34
CA ARG A 7 -20.88 -24.05 -11.18
C ARG A 7 -19.99 -23.46 -10.09
N GLY A 8 -18.78 -23.05 -10.49
CA GLY A 8 -17.94 -22.19 -9.66
C GLY A 8 -18.65 -20.87 -9.43
N ASN A 9 -18.87 -20.54 -8.16
CA ASN A 9 -19.42 -19.27 -7.71
C ASN A 9 -18.46 -18.15 -8.12
N ILE A 10 -18.71 -17.48 -9.24
CA ILE A 10 -17.96 -16.29 -9.67
C ILE A 10 -18.40 -15.16 -8.75
N MET A 11 -17.79 -15.09 -7.56
CA MET A 11 -17.81 -13.86 -6.77
C MET A 11 -17.17 -12.79 -7.67
N THR A 12 -17.98 -11.86 -8.14
CA THR A 12 -17.51 -10.75 -8.96
C THR A 12 -16.50 -9.95 -8.14
N LYS A 13 -15.19 -10.18 -8.32
CA LYS A 13 -14.13 -9.37 -7.69
C LYS A 13 -14.48 -7.91 -7.94
N LYS A 14 -14.81 -7.20 -6.88
CA LYS A 14 -15.22 -5.79 -6.98
C LYS A 14 -14.02 -5.03 -7.53
N LYS A 15 -14.11 -4.51 -8.75
CA LYS A 15 -13.02 -3.74 -9.34
C LYS A 15 -12.92 -2.39 -8.64
N LEU A 16 -11.69 -1.91 -8.44
CA LEU A 16 -11.45 -0.55 -7.97
C LEU A 16 -12.13 0.45 -8.92
N PRO A 17 -12.67 1.57 -8.39
CA PRO A 17 -13.23 2.63 -9.23
C PRO A 17 -12.16 3.43 -9.98
N PHE A 18 -10.88 3.15 -9.72
CA PHE A 18 -9.68 3.77 -10.32
C PHE A 18 -8.67 2.70 -10.73
N THR A 19 -7.69 3.06 -11.56
CA THR A 19 -6.51 2.22 -11.83
C THR A 19 -5.38 2.57 -10.87
N MET A 20 -4.57 1.59 -10.51
CA MET A 20 -3.52 1.76 -9.51
C MET A 20 -2.20 1.15 -9.99
N LEU A 21 -1.10 1.85 -9.74
CA LEU A 21 0.27 1.42 -10.00
C LEU A 21 1.12 1.59 -8.74
N ILE A 22 2.08 0.68 -8.51
CA ILE A 22 2.98 0.70 -7.37
C ILE A 22 4.42 0.56 -7.86
N CYS A 23 5.30 1.49 -7.47
CA CYS A 23 6.70 1.47 -7.89
C CYS A 23 7.66 1.93 -6.78
N GLY A 24 8.95 1.68 -7.01
CA GLY A 24 10.07 2.27 -6.28
C GLY A 24 10.43 3.66 -6.81
N LEU A 25 11.36 4.31 -6.12
CA LEU A 25 11.82 5.66 -6.47
C LEU A 25 12.63 5.67 -7.76
N ASP A 26 13.37 4.58 -8.00
CA ASP A 26 14.18 4.34 -9.20
C ASP A 26 13.33 4.16 -10.47
N GLU A 27 12.11 3.65 -10.33
CA GLU A 27 11.15 3.44 -11.43
C GLU A 27 10.25 4.67 -11.68
N LEU A 28 10.23 5.62 -10.74
CA LEU A 28 9.17 6.62 -10.66
C LEU A 28 9.09 7.57 -11.85
N GLY A 29 10.23 7.98 -12.41
CA GLY A 29 10.27 8.87 -13.58
C GLY A 29 9.56 8.25 -14.79
N ASP A 30 9.92 7.01 -15.12
CA ASP A 30 9.35 6.26 -16.24
C ASP A 30 7.85 5.99 -16.05
N GLU A 31 7.45 5.70 -14.81
CA GLU A 31 6.04 5.45 -14.48
C GLU A 31 5.21 6.74 -14.52
N LEU A 32 5.75 7.90 -14.13
CA LEU A 32 5.06 9.17 -14.31
C LEU A 32 4.79 9.47 -15.79
N GLU A 33 5.75 9.20 -16.67
CA GLU A 33 5.61 9.45 -18.10
C GLU A 33 4.61 8.50 -18.78
N SER A 34 4.69 7.21 -18.45
CA SER A 34 3.90 6.16 -19.09
C SER A 34 2.50 6.03 -18.51
N PHE A 35 2.36 5.99 -17.18
CA PHE A 35 1.07 5.84 -16.49
C PHE A 35 0.29 7.16 -16.40
N ARG A 36 1.02 8.29 -16.40
CA ARG A 36 0.46 9.65 -16.31
C ARG A 36 -0.50 9.78 -15.14
N PRO A 37 -0.11 9.57 -13.88
CA PRO A 37 -1.09 9.55 -12.79
C PRO A 37 -1.83 10.88 -12.65
N SER A 38 -3.09 10.78 -12.23
CA SER A 38 -3.88 11.94 -11.76
C SER A 38 -3.69 12.19 -10.26
N HIS A 39 -3.29 11.14 -9.54
CA HIS A 39 -3.11 11.12 -8.10
C HIS A 39 -1.81 10.39 -7.78
N VAL A 40 -0.97 10.98 -6.93
CA VAL A 40 0.28 10.35 -6.46
C VAL A 40 0.28 10.31 -4.95
N LEU A 41 0.64 9.15 -4.40
CA LEU A 41 0.92 8.97 -2.99
C LEU A 41 2.42 8.69 -2.84
N SER A 42 3.16 9.69 -2.38
CA SER A 42 4.61 9.68 -2.21
C SER A 42 4.96 9.45 -0.75
N ILE A 43 5.67 8.36 -0.44
CA ILE A 43 6.16 8.07 0.92
C ILE A 43 7.67 7.91 0.92
N LEU A 44 8.38 8.87 1.51
CA LEU A 44 9.84 8.84 1.65
C LEU A 44 10.25 8.96 3.13
N ASP A 45 11.55 8.86 3.38
CA ASP A 45 12.11 9.04 4.72
C ASP A 45 12.00 10.53 5.14
N PRO A 46 11.96 10.84 6.45
CA PRO A 46 11.99 12.22 6.94
C PRO A 46 13.22 12.99 6.44
N ASN A 47 13.06 14.30 6.25
CA ASN A 47 14.12 15.24 5.82
C ASN A 47 14.66 15.02 4.38
N GLU A 48 14.13 14.05 3.64
CA GLU A 48 14.36 13.90 2.19
C GLU A 48 13.58 14.96 1.35
N ASP A 49 12.94 15.94 2.02
CA ASP A 49 12.20 17.03 1.36
C ASP A 49 13.11 18.00 0.59
N ARG A 50 14.41 18.05 0.95
CA ARG A 50 15.34 19.01 0.33
C ARG A 50 15.64 18.70 -1.13
N ASP A 51 15.46 17.44 -1.53
CA ASP A 51 15.68 16.97 -2.89
C ASP A 51 14.63 15.91 -3.22
N ASP A 52 13.32 16.16 -2.99
CA ASP A 52 12.29 15.30 -3.60
C ASP A 52 12.57 15.32 -5.10
N PRO A 53 13.05 14.22 -5.70
CA PRO A 53 13.65 14.27 -7.03
C PRO A 53 12.62 14.67 -8.10
N LEU A 54 11.34 14.77 -7.73
CA LEU A 54 10.24 15.03 -8.61
C LEU A 54 9.34 16.13 -8.05
N ILE A 55 9.51 17.32 -8.60
CA ILE A 55 8.47 18.35 -8.56
C ILE A 55 7.32 17.84 -9.43
N PHE A 56 6.22 17.44 -8.80
CA PHE A 56 5.03 16.97 -9.53
C PHE A 56 4.32 18.15 -10.22
N PRO A 57 3.80 17.96 -11.45
CA PRO A 57 2.95 18.96 -12.09
C PRO A 57 1.72 19.31 -11.23
N GLU A 58 1.30 20.58 -11.22
CA GLU A 58 0.13 21.06 -10.45
C GLU A 58 -1.18 20.33 -10.80
N SER A 59 -1.25 19.72 -11.99
CA SER A 59 -2.39 18.91 -12.43
C SER A 59 -2.53 17.58 -11.67
N ILE A 60 -1.49 17.15 -10.95
CA ILE A 60 -1.49 15.91 -10.17
C ILE A 60 -1.83 16.24 -8.73
N LYS A 61 -2.83 15.57 -8.16
CA LYS A 61 -3.09 15.62 -6.73
C LYS A 61 -2.09 14.75 -5.99
N VAL A 62 -1.25 15.34 -5.17
CA VAL A 62 -0.18 14.62 -4.45
C VAL A 62 -0.49 14.59 -2.95
N LEU A 63 -0.44 13.39 -2.36
CA LEU A 63 -0.25 13.22 -0.92
C LEU A 63 1.22 12.84 -0.66
N SER A 64 1.96 13.75 -0.03
CA SER A 64 3.34 13.50 0.42
C SER A 64 3.35 13.17 1.90
N LEU A 65 3.87 11.99 2.24
CA LEU A 65 4.09 11.53 3.61
C LEU A 65 5.58 11.27 3.83
N ARG A 66 6.05 11.51 5.06
CA ARG A 66 7.45 11.35 5.44
C ARG A 66 7.56 10.57 6.75
N PHE A 67 7.96 9.30 6.65
CA PHE A 67 8.20 8.45 7.80
C PHE A 67 9.07 7.24 7.45
N PHE A 68 9.89 6.81 8.40
CA PHE A 68 10.78 5.66 8.25
C PHE A 68 10.01 4.34 8.07
N ASP A 69 10.59 3.40 7.33
CA ASP A 69 9.98 2.09 7.07
C ASP A 69 10.11 1.11 8.24
N LEU A 70 9.39 1.37 9.33
CA LEU A 70 9.37 0.49 10.50
C LEU A 70 8.14 -0.41 10.52
N HIS A 71 8.34 -1.71 10.74
CA HIS A 71 7.30 -2.74 10.69
C HIS A 71 6.83 -3.23 12.08
N ALA A 72 7.56 -2.86 13.13
CA ALA A 72 7.32 -3.30 14.50
C ALA A 72 7.12 -2.11 15.42
N THR A 73 6.11 -2.19 16.30
CA THR A 73 5.93 -1.20 17.35
C THR A 73 7.08 -1.35 18.34
N THR A 74 7.97 -0.36 18.40
CA THR A 74 8.79 -0.11 19.60
C THR A 74 7.87 0.45 20.67
N GLY A 75 7.06 -0.44 21.26
CA GLY A 75 5.85 -0.13 22.03
C GLY A 75 6.01 0.76 23.26
N SER A 76 7.26 1.04 23.68
CA SER A 76 7.56 1.94 24.79
C SER A 76 8.31 3.21 24.36
N VAL A 77 9.00 3.19 23.23
CA VAL A 77 9.83 4.31 22.76
C VAL A 77 8.95 5.36 22.08
N GLY A 78 8.02 4.95 21.21
CA GLY A 78 7.17 5.88 20.46
C GLY A 78 6.29 6.81 21.31
N MET A 79 5.95 6.41 22.53
CA MET A 79 5.17 7.26 23.46
C MET A 79 6.05 8.26 24.23
N MET A 80 7.36 8.05 24.33
CA MET A 80 8.30 8.99 24.96
C MET A 80 8.86 10.03 23.98
N LEU A 81 8.72 9.77 22.69
CA LEU A 81 9.12 10.67 21.62
C LEU A 81 8.26 11.94 21.59
N SER A 82 8.89 13.07 21.21
CA SER A 82 8.17 14.32 20.96
C SER A 82 7.21 14.18 19.78
N ALA A 83 6.28 15.12 19.60
CA ALA A 83 5.37 15.09 18.45
C ALA A 83 6.14 15.11 17.11
N GLN A 84 7.25 15.86 17.06
CA GLN A 84 8.14 15.93 15.90
C GLN A 84 8.75 14.55 15.61
N ASP A 85 9.36 13.93 16.63
CA ASP A 85 9.98 12.62 16.51
C ASP A 85 8.95 11.52 16.18
N ARG A 86 7.71 11.64 16.67
CA ARG A 86 6.63 10.69 16.34
C ARG A 86 6.20 10.76 14.89
N SER A 87 6.27 11.93 14.25
CA SER A 87 5.94 12.09 12.83
C SER A 87 6.97 11.41 11.92
N GLU A 88 8.19 11.20 12.40
CA GLU A 88 9.22 10.47 11.67
C GLU A 88 8.96 8.95 11.60
N PHE A 89 8.01 8.44 12.40
CA PHE A 89 7.64 7.03 12.45
C PHE A 89 6.23 6.77 11.91
N PRO A 90 5.93 5.53 11.47
CA PRO A 90 4.57 5.15 11.10
C PRO A 90 3.61 5.45 12.26
N SER A 91 2.53 6.17 11.96
CA SER A 91 1.61 6.71 12.96
C SER A 91 0.16 6.57 12.49
N ILE A 92 -0.79 6.80 13.40
CA ILE A 92 -2.20 6.80 13.06
C ILE A 92 -2.57 7.93 12.10
N ASP A 93 -1.89 9.08 12.19
CA ASP A 93 -2.15 10.23 11.33
C ASP A 93 -1.79 9.94 9.87
N HIS A 94 -0.72 9.18 9.63
CA HIS A 94 -0.38 8.67 8.30
C HIS A 94 -1.51 7.81 7.72
N ALA A 95 -2.07 6.89 8.51
CA ALA A 95 -3.19 6.07 8.06
C ALA A 95 -4.47 6.89 7.81
N ILE A 96 -4.74 7.91 8.63
CA ILE A 96 -5.84 8.86 8.42
C ILE A 96 -5.66 9.59 7.09
N ALA A 97 -4.46 10.12 6.81
CA ALA A 97 -4.17 10.83 5.57
C ALA A 97 -4.36 9.94 4.33
N ILE A 98 -3.86 8.69 4.37
CA ILE A 98 -4.04 7.72 3.28
C ILE A 98 -5.54 7.42 3.04
N ILE A 99 -6.32 7.21 4.11
CA ILE A 99 -7.76 6.95 3.99
C ILE A 99 -8.51 8.16 3.45
N ALA A 100 -8.19 9.36 3.93
CA ALA A 100 -8.80 10.61 3.46
C ALA A 100 -8.51 10.82 1.98
N PHE A 101 -7.24 10.71 1.57
CA PHE A 101 -6.84 10.78 0.18
C PHE A 101 -7.58 9.76 -0.69
N GLY A 102 -7.67 8.51 -0.24
CA GLY A 102 -8.40 7.45 -0.95
C GLY A 102 -9.89 7.75 -1.20
N ARG A 103 -10.54 8.45 -0.27
CA ARG A 103 -11.96 8.84 -0.40
C ARG A 103 -12.18 9.96 -1.41
N GLU A 104 -11.14 10.73 -1.72
CA GLU A 104 -11.22 11.85 -2.68
C GLU A 104 -10.92 11.43 -4.12
N ILE A 105 -10.47 10.20 -4.35
CA ILE A 105 -10.13 9.70 -5.68
C ILE A 105 -11.43 9.50 -6.48
N PRO A 106 -11.62 10.22 -7.60
CA PRO A 106 -12.81 10.06 -8.43
C PRO A 106 -12.78 8.74 -9.18
N SER A 107 -13.97 8.26 -9.60
CA SER A 107 -14.04 7.14 -10.54
C SER A 107 -13.31 7.48 -11.84
N GLY A 108 -12.55 6.55 -12.39
CA GLY A 108 -11.66 6.74 -13.53
C GLY A 108 -10.31 7.37 -13.19
N GLY A 109 -10.04 7.66 -11.91
CA GLY A 109 -8.73 8.12 -11.46
C GLY A 109 -7.60 7.15 -11.82
N ARG A 110 -6.40 7.68 -12.00
CA ARG A 110 -5.14 6.93 -12.11
C ARG A 110 -4.25 7.25 -10.92
N VAL A 111 -3.98 6.26 -10.08
CA VAL A 111 -3.32 6.41 -8.78
C VAL A 111 -1.96 5.73 -8.81
N LEU A 112 -0.90 6.46 -8.52
CA LEU A 112 0.45 5.92 -8.39
C LEU A 112 0.88 6.01 -6.93
N CYS A 113 1.24 4.88 -6.34
CA CYS A 113 1.80 4.81 -4.98
C CYS A 113 3.28 4.48 -5.07
N HIS A 114 4.16 5.31 -4.52
CA HIS A 114 5.59 5.02 -4.51
C HIS A 114 6.23 5.25 -3.15
N CYS A 115 7.36 4.57 -2.97
CA CYS A 115 8.30 4.83 -1.89
C CYS A 115 9.71 4.50 -2.40
N TRP A 116 10.70 4.36 -1.52
CA TRP A 116 12.06 4.02 -1.92
C TRP A 116 12.16 2.75 -2.79
N ALA A 117 11.74 1.59 -2.27
CA ALA A 117 11.88 0.31 -2.99
C ALA A 117 10.59 -0.17 -3.68
N GLY A 118 9.46 0.48 -3.41
CA GLY A 118 8.16 -0.01 -3.90
C GLY A 118 7.72 -1.32 -3.24
N VAL A 119 8.19 -1.63 -2.03
CA VAL A 119 7.98 -2.93 -1.37
C VAL A 119 7.08 -2.86 -0.13
N SER A 120 7.26 -1.87 0.76
CA SER A 120 6.60 -1.87 2.08
C SER A 120 5.66 -0.68 2.32
N ARG A 121 6.16 0.56 2.31
CA ARG A 121 5.32 1.76 2.57
C ARG A 121 4.27 2.00 1.48
N SER A 122 4.68 2.03 0.22
CA SER A 122 3.76 2.25 -0.91
C SER A 122 2.75 1.13 -1.08
N THR A 123 3.16 -0.12 -0.85
CA THR A 123 2.26 -1.28 -0.90
C THR A 123 1.27 -1.29 0.27
N ALA A 124 1.65 -0.81 1.46
CA ALA A 124 0.70 -0.56 2.55
C ALA A 124 -0.32 0.53 2.19
N ALA A 125 0.13 1.65 1.63
CA ALA A 125 -0.78 2.70 1.16
C ALA A 125 -1.77 2.15 0.13
N ALA A 126 -1.27 1.51 -0.94
CA ALA A 126 -2.10 0.90 -1.98
C ALA A 126 -3.07 -0.16 -1.42
N PHE A 127 -2.62 -0.98 -0.47
CA PHE A 127 -3.46 -1.96 0.21
C PHE A 127 -4.60 -1.30 0.99
N VAL A 128 -4.31 -0.22 1.73
CA VAL A 128 -5.33 0.55 2.46
C VAL A 128 -6.34 1.16 1.50
N LEU A 129 -5.89 1.74 0.39
CA LEU A 129 -6.78 2.27 -0.66
C LEU A 129 -7.70 1.17 -1.22
N ALA A 130 -7.17 -0.03 -1.48
CA ALA A 130 -7.97 -1.14 -1.97
C ALA A 130 -9.00 -1.63 -0.93
N CYS A 131 -8.63 -1.70 0.34
CA CYS A 131 -9.53 -2.07 1.45
C CYS A 131 -10.71 -1.10 1.64
N LEU A 132 -10.70 0.09 1.04
CA LEU A 132 -11.88 0.98 1.01
C LEU A 132 -13.00 0.44 0.11
N HIS A 133 -12.68 -0.47 -0.80
CA HIS A 133 -13.61 -0.92 -1.85
C HIS A 133 -13.88 -2.42 -1.81
N MET A 134 -12.94 -3.23 -1.33
CA MET A 134 -13.03 -4.70 -1.31
C MET A 134 -12.58 -5.30 0.03
N THR A 135 -12.71 -6.61 0.16
CA THR A 135 -12.23 -7.31 1.37
C THR A 135 -10.70 -7.25 1.48
N ALA A 136 -10.18 -7.46 2.70
CA ALA A 136 -8.73 -7.45 2.92
C ALA A 136 -7.99 -8.54 2.12
N ASP A 137 -8.60 -9.72 1.95
CA ASP A 137 -7.99 -10.81 1.17
C ASP A 137 -7.96 -10.47 -0.33
N GLU A 138 -9.08 -9.99 -0.89
CA GLU A 138 -9.13 -9.52 -2.29
C GLU A 138 -8.15 -8.36 -2.54
N ALA A 139 -8.05 -7.43 -1.60
CA ALA A 139 -7.11 -6.34 -1.67
C ALA A 139 -5.66 -6.85 -1.69
N MET A 140 -5.31 -7.80 -0.83
CA MET A 140 -3.94 -8.31 -0.77
C MET A 140 -3.59 -9.13 -2.02
N GLU A 141 -4.52 -9.92 -2.56
CA GLU A 141 -4.37 -10.56 -3.87
C GLU A 141 -4.07 -9.54 -4.98
N LEU A 142 -4.86 -8.46 -5.05
CA LEU A 142 -4.64 -7.39 -6.03
C LEU A 142 -3.26 -6.73 -5.85
N ILE A 143 -2.83 -6.47 -4.62
CA ILE A 143 -1.51 -5.87 -4.38
C ILE A 143 -0.38 -6.80 -4.84
N MET A 144 -0.51 -8.11 -4.65
CA MET A 144 0.46 -9.08 -5.15
C MET A 144 0.47 -9.19 -6.68
N GLU A 145 -0.67 -9.02 -7.34
CA GLU A 145 -0.78 -8.94 -8.79
C GLU A 145 -0.10 -7.67 -9.33
N LEU A 146 -0.32 -6.52 -8.69
CA LEU A 146 0.24 -5.23 -9.11
C LEU A 146 1.74 -5.11 -8.81
N ARG A 147 2.21 -5.66 -7.68
CA ARG A 147 3.61 -5.60 -7.25
C ARG A 147 4.04 -6.95 -6.66
N PRO A 148 4.50 -7.89 -7.50
CA PRO A 148 5.07 -9.15 -7.02
C PRO A 148 6.20 -8.90 -6.01
N GLY A 149 6.11 -9.52 -4.84
CA GLY A 149 7.06 -9.30 -3.73
C GLY A 149 6.66 -8.20 -2.75
N ALA A 150 5.46 -7.61 -2.89
CA ALA A 150 4.92 -6.67 -1.92
C ALA A 150 4.94 -7.22 -0.49
N MET A 151 5.40 -6.38 0.44
CA MET A 151 5.50 -6.65 1.87
C MET A 151 4.93 -5.46 2.65
N PRO A 152 3.60 -5.22 2.63
CA PRO A 152 3.00 -4.02 3.22
C PRO A 152 3.49 -3.71 4.64
N ASN A 153 3.84 -2.44 4.88
CA ASN A 153 4.19 -1.92 6.20
C ASN A 153 3.07 -2.21 7.20
N ARG A 154 3.35 -3.12 8.13
CA ARG A 154 2.35 -3.68 9.05
C ARG A 154 1.82 -2.65 10.04
N LEU A 155 2.58 -1.62 10.40
CA LEU A 155 2.12 -0.59 11.33
C LEU A 155 1.04 0.29 10.71
N ILE A 156 1.27 0.78 9.49
CA ILE A 156 0.26 1.53 8.73
C ILE A 156 -1.00 0.70 8.56
N VAL A 157 -0.85 -0.58 8.19
CA VAL A 157 -1.99 -1.51 8.05
C VAL A 157 -2.74 -1.69 9.37
N LYS A 158 -2.05 -1.84 10.50
CA LYS A 158 -2.67 -1.95 11.82
C LYS A 158 -3.44 -0.69 12.21
N PHE A 159 -2.92 0.49 11.91
CA PHE A 159 -3.63 1.74 12.17
C PHE A 159 -4.88 1.86 11.28
N ALA A 160 -4.76 1.56 10.00
CA ALA A 160 -5.88 1.55 9.06
C ALA A 160 -6.96 0.52 9.45
N ASP A 161 -6.56 -0.68 9.86
CA ASP A 161 -7.47 -1.73 10.36
C ASP A 161 -8.36 -1.22 11.50
N ARG A 162 -7.74 -0.55 12.48
CA ARG A 162 -8.46 0.06 13.61
C ARG A 162 -9.39 1.18 13.15
N LEU A 163 -8.93 2.06 12.27
CA LEU A 163 -9.71 3.19 11.75
C LEU A 163 -10.92 2.75 10.93
N LEU A 164 -10.76 1.68 10.13
CA LEU A 164 -11.80 1.08 9.29
C LEU A 164 -12.64 0.03 10.02
N ARG A 165 -12.35 -0.23 11.30
CA ARG A 165 -13.02 -1.25 12.13
C ARG A 165 -13.02 -2.63 11.46
N ALA A 166 -11.87 -3.02 10.90
CA ALA A 166 -11.71 -4.28 10.19
C ALA A 166 -11.45 -5.48 11.13
N GLU A 167 -11.38 -5.26 12.44
CA GLU A 167 -11.28 -6.31 13.47
C GLU A 167 -10.07 -7.24 13.26
N GLY A 168 -8.95 -6.68 12.84
CA GLY A 168 -7.70 -7.39 12.58
C GLY A 168 -7.63 -8.10 11.23
N ARG A 169 -8.70 -8.07 10.41
CA ARG A 169 -8.73 -8.74 9.10
C ARG A 169 -7.69 -8.19 8.13
N MET A 170 -7.43 -6.89 8.15
CA MET A 170 -6.40 -6.29 7.27
C MET A 170 -5.00 -6.76 7.67
N VAL A 171 -4.73 -6.82 8.98
CA VAL A 171 -3.45 -7.33 9.49
C VAL A 171 -3.29 -8.82 9.19
N ALA A 172 -4.36 -9.61 9.34
CA ALA A 172 -4.36 -11.05 9.06
C ALA A 172 -4.06 -11.35 7.59
N ALA A 173 -4.65 -10.61 6.64
CA ALA A 173 -4.41 -10.77 5.21
C ALA A 173 -2.92 -10.54 4.86
N VAL A 174 -2.34 -9.46 5.38
CA VAL A 174 -0.92 -9.15 5.18
C VAL A 174 -0.04 -10.22 5.82
N ASP A 175 -0.29 -10.60 7.08
CA ASP A 175 0.52 -11.60 7.81
C ASP A 175 0.40 -13.02 7.20
N GLY A 176 -0.75 -13.36 6.62
CA GLY A 176 -0.97 -14.63 5.91
C GLY A 176 -0.09 -14.73 4.68
N HIS A 177 -0.08 -13.69 3.83
CA HIS A 177 0.71 -13.67 2.61
C HIS A 177 2.24 -13.71 2.84
N LYS A 178 2.74 -13.15 3.96
CA LYS A 178 4.18 -13.26 4.30
C LYS A 178 4.65 -14.71 4.41
N ARG A 179 3.79 -15.58 4.96
CA ARG A 179 4.12 -17.01 5.15
C ARG A 179 4.15 -17.75 3.80
N ASP A 180 3.28 -17.37 2.87
CA ASP A 180 3.23 -17.95 1.53
C ASP A 180 4.46 -17.58 0.68
N VAL A 181 4.96 -16.35 0.78
CA VAL A 181 6.20 -15.95 0.09
C VAL A 181 7.41 -16.71 0.65
N GLY A 182 7.53 -16.81 1.99
CA GLY A 182 8.63 -17.54 2.64
C GLY A 182 8.67 -19.04 2.28
N SER A 183 7.50 -19.67 2.12
CA SER A 183 7.41 -21.08 1.72
C SER A 183 7.69 -21.33 0.23
N ARG A 184 7.44 -20.33 -0.65
CA ARG A 184 7.77 -20.40 -2.08
C ARG A 184 9.26 -20.13 -2.37
N SER A 185 9.91 -19.22 -1.64
CA SER A 185 11.35 -18.95 -1.80
C SER A 185 12.24 -20.14 -1.43
N ILE A 186 11.84 -20.99 -0.48
CA ILE A 186 12.61 -22.19 -0.10
C ILE A 186 12.60 -23.26 -1.20
N LYS A 187 11.56 -23.29 -2.07
CA LYS A 187 11.47 -24.28 -3.15
C LYS A 187 12.21 -23.90 -4.44
N SER A 188 12.69 -22.65 -4.57
CA SER A 188 13.32 -22.16 -5.81
C SER A 188 14.86 -22.06 -5.76
N ILE A 189 15.51 -22.36 -4.63
CA ILE A 189 16.97 -22.39 -4.52
C ILE A 189 17.44 -23.86 -4.41
N ARG A 190 17.25 -24.60 -5.50
CA ARG A 190 18.03 -25.80 -5.84
C ARG A 190 18.17 -25.85 -7.36
N ARG A 191 19.14 -25.13 -7.88
CA ARG A 191 19.85 -25.46 -9.12
C ARG A 191 21.33 -25.28 -8.88
#